data_AF-A0A2S9G2S5-F1
#
_entry.id   AF-A0A2S9G2S5-F1
#
_cell.length_a   1.000
_cell.length_b   1.000
_cell.length_c   1.000
_cell.angle_alpha   90.00
_cell.angle_beta   90.00
_cell.angle_gamma   90.00
#
_symmetry.space_group_name_H-M   'P 1'
#
loop_
_entity.id
_entity.type
_entity.pdbx_description
1 polymer ?
#
loop_
_entity_poly.entity_id
_entity_poly.type
_entity_poly.pdbx_seq_one_letter_code
_entity_poly.pdbx_strand_id
1 'polypeptide(L)'
;MGTSTVEFGTLGSWLVDVVNVLTGNLDRPGGAMFPLSPVAPAPRGHKPGRGFSTGRWRSRVSGHPEVLSELPVAVLAEEIETPG
;
A
#
# COMPACT_ATOMS: atom_id res chain seq x y z
N MET A 1 -4.35 11.64 -6.25
CA MET A 1 -4.77 12.99 -6.65
C MET A 1 -5.15 12.93 -8.13
N GLY A 2 -6.45 13.00 -8.44
CA GLY A 2 -7.05 12.71 -9.75
C GLY A 2 -8.46 13.31 -9.80
N THR A 3 -9.39 12.72 -10.57
CA THR A 3 -10.80 13.20 -10.62
C THR A 3 -11.47 13.26 -9.25
N SER A 4 -10.97 12.57 -8.23
CA SER A 4 -11.64 12.46 -6.92
C SER A 4 -11.47 13.65 -5.97
N THR A 5 -10.65 14.66 -6.31
CA THR A 5 -10.35 15.80 -5.42
C THR A 5 -10.71 17.16 -6.02
N VAL A 6 -11.62 17.18 -7.00
CA VAL A 6 -12.09 18.39 -7.69
C VAL A 6 -13.60 18.56 -7.52
N GLU A 7 -14.10 19.78 -7.71
CA GLU A 7 -15.50 20.18 -7.49
C GLU A 7 -16.53 19.22 -8.12
N PHE A 8 -16.27 18.75 -9.33
CA PHE A 8 -17.17 17.83 -10.06
C PHE A 8 -16.62 16.40 -10.14
N GLY A 9 -15.89 15.96 -9.12
CA GLY A 9 -15.16 14.70 -9.15
C GLY A 9 -16.01 13.45 -9.35
N THR A 10 -17.24 13.46 -8.85
CA THR A 10 -18.23 12.40 -9.07
C THR A 10 -18.57 12.26 -10.56
N LEU A 11 -18.84 13.39 -11.24
CA LEU A 11 -19.16 13.39 -12.67
C LEU A 11 -17.96 12.95 -13.52
N GLY A 12 -16.77 13.44 -13.18
CA GLY A 12 -15.54 13.04 -13.87
C GLY A 12 -15.26 11.54 -13.75
N SER A 13 -15.49 10.97 -12.56
CA SER A 13 -15.30 9.53 -12.33
C SER A 13 -16.32 8.69 -13.09
N TRP A 14 -17.59 9.11 -13.11
CA TRP A 14 -18.65 8.44 -13.89
C TRP A 14 -18.39 8.48 -15.40
N LEU A 15 -17.91 9.60 -15.93
CA LEU A 15 -17.67 9.74 -17.37
C LEU A 15 -16.60 8.78 -17.89
N VAL A 16 -15.59 8.46 -17.07
CA VAL A 16 -14.57 7.47 -17.40
C VAL A 16 -15.20 6.10 -17.64
N ASP A 17 -16.14 5.68 -16.79
CA ASP A 17 -16.85 4.41 -16.96
C ASP A 17 -17.70 4.42 -18.24
N VAL A 18 -18.41 5.52 -18.50
CA VAL A 18 -19.23 5.70 -19.72
C VAL A 18 -18.39 5.59 -20.98
N VAL A 19 -17.24 6.26 -21.04
CA VAL A 19 -16.35 6.18 -22.21
C VAL A 19 -15.86 4.74 -22.42
N ASN A 20 -15.49 4.03 -21.36
CA ASN A 20 -15.06 2.63 -21.46
C ASN A 20 -16.18 1.70 -21.94
N VAL A 21 -17.42 1.92 -21.51
CA VAL A 21 -18.59 1.17 -22.01
C VAL A 21 -18.80 1.43 -23.50
N LEU A 22 -18.87 2.71 -23.90
CA LEU A 22 -19.17 3.11 -25.28
C LEU A 22 -18.10 2.67 -26.29
N THR A 23 -16.84 2.58 -25.83
CA THR A 23 -15.72 2.13 -26.66
C THR A 23 -15.49 0.63 -26.63
N GLY A 24 -16.30 -0.12 -25.88
CA GLY A 24 -16.14 -1.57 -25.70
C GLY A 24 -14.85 -1.93 -24.95
N ASN A 25 -14.32 -1.01 -24.16
CA ASN A 25 -13.11 -1.18 -23.35
C ASN A 25 -13.39 -1.66 -21.93
N LEU A 26 -14.66 -1.73 -21.51
CA LEU A 26 -15.05 -2.29 -20.22
C LEU A 26 -15.04 -3.83 -20.25
N ASP A 27 -14.49 -4.44 -19.20
CA ASP A 27 -14.46 -5.88 -18.93
C ASP A 27 -13.82 -6.72 -20.05
N ARG A 28 -12.73 -6.20 -20.64
CA ARG A 28 -11.90 -6.92 -21.60
C ARG A 28 -10.45 -7.01 -21.14
N PRO A 29 -9.70 -8.06 -21.53
CA PRO A 29 -8.25 -8.10 -21.34
C PRO A 29 -7.57 -6.85 -21.92
N GLY A 30 -6.81 -6.13 -21.08
CA GLY A 30 -6.17 -4.87 -21.46
C GLY A 30 -7.09 -3.63 -21.46
N GLY A 31 -8.35 -3.78 -21.07
CA GLY A 31 -9.30 -2.70 -20.86
C GLY A 31 -9.54 -2.36 -19.38
N ALA A 32 -10.52 -1.51 -19.12
CA ALA A 32 -10.94 -1.19 -17.76
C ALA A 32 -11.66 -2.40 -17.13
N MET A 33 -11.22 -2.82 -15.96
CA MET A 33 -11.79 -3.95 -15.20
C MET A 33 -11.99 -3.55 -13.74
N PHE A 34 -12.93 -4.20 -13.08
CA PHE A 34 -13.10 -4.04 -11.63
C PHE A 34 -11.90 -4.61 -10.88
N PRO A 35 -11.39 -3.91 -9.85
CA PRO A 35 -10.32 -4.45 -9.04
C PRO A 35 -10.80 -5.70 -8.29
N LEU A 36 -9.90 -6.66 -8.13
CA LEU A 36 -10.12 -7.77 -7.21
C LEU A 36 -10.24 -7.23 -5.78
N SER A 37 -11.06 -7.88 -4.96
CA SER A 37 -11.21 -7.49 -3.56
C SER A 37 -9.84 -7.56 -2.85
N PRO A 38 -9.41 -6.49 -2.16
CA PRO A 38 -8.13 -6.45 -1.46
C PRO A 38 -8.09 -7.38 -0.25
N VAL A 39 -9.25 -7.88 0.19
CA VAL A 39 -9.42 -8.77 1.36
C VAL A 39 -9.98 -10.13 0.98
N ALA A 40 -10.20 -10.41 -0.31
CA ALA A 40 -10.62 -11.74 -0.72
C ALA A 40 -9.54 -12.77 -0.33
N PRO A 41 -9.93 -13.97 0.14
CA PRO A 41 -8.99 -15.05 0.36
C PRO A 41 -8.15 -15.28 -0.89
N ALA A 42 -6.84 -15.41 -0.70
CA ALA A 42 -5.94 -15.68 -1.81
C ALA A 42 -6.41 -16.95 -2.57
N PRO A 43 -6.41 -16.94 -3.93
CA PRO A 43 -6.83 -18.10 -4.73
C PRO A 43 -6.01 -19.38 -4.45
N ARG A 44 -4.87 -19.25 -3.79
CA ARG A 44 -4.04 -20.35 -3.32
C ARG A 44 -3.98 -20.28 -1.79
N GLY A 45 -4.21 -21.43 -1.15
CA GLY A 45 -4.17 -21.55 0.31
C GLY A 45 -2.88 -21.00 0.91
N HIS A 46 -2.97 -20.56 2.16
CA HIS A 46 -1.86 -20.00 2.93
C HIS A 46 -0.69 -20.98 2.95
N LYS A 47 0.29 -20.75 2.08
CA LYS A 47 1.62 -21.31 2.27
C LYS A 47 2.28 -20.44 3.33
N PRO A 48 2.98 -21.02 4.32
CA PRO A 48 3.86 -20.24 5.17
C PRO A 48 4.77 -19.44 4.24
N GLY A 49 4.65 -18.11 4.26
CA GLY A 49 5.63 -17.26 3.60
C GLY A 49 7.01 -17.52 4.20
N ARG A 50 8.06 -16.86 3.70
CA ARG A 50 9.41 -16.94 4.30
C ARG A 50 9.47 -16.48 5.78
N GLY A 51 8.35 -16.06 6.37
CA GLY A 51 8.31 -15.35 7.63
C GLY A 51 8.88 -13.93 7.46
N PHE A 52 8.72 -13.14 8.51
CA PHE A 52 9.46 -11.88 8.66
C PHE A 52 10.39 -12.03 9.86
N SER A 53 11.65 -11.62 9.70
CA SER A 53 12.65 -11.62 10.77
C SER A 53 12.87 -10.20 11.28
N THR A 54 12.74 -9.98 12.57
CA THR A 54 13.08 -8.71 13.24
C THR A 54 14.53 -8.67 13.67
N GLY A 55 15.05 -7.47 13.91
CA GLY A 55 16.34 -7.28 14.58
C GLY A 55 17.56 -7.57 13.71
N ARG A 56 17.47 -7.37 12.38
CA ARG A 56 18.66 -7.42 11.50
C ARG A 56 19.68 -6.34 11.90
N TRP A 57 19.19 -5.22 12.39
CA TRP A 57 19.94 -4.21 13.13
C TRP A 57 19.11 -3.73 14.33
N ARG A 58 19.75 -2.96 15.20
CA ARG A 58 19.15 -2.42 16.44
C ARG A 58 19.41 -0.93 16.54
N SER A 59 18.56 -0.22 17.29
CA SER A 59 18.87 1.16 17.68
C SER A 59 20.17 1.22 18.47
N ARG A 60 20.91 2.31 18.30
CA ARG A 60 22.23 2.56 18.90
C ARG A 60 22.13 2.84 20.39
N VAL A 61 21.07 3.53 20.83
CA VAL A 61 20.94 3.97 22.23
C VAL A 61 20.26 2.91 23.09
N SER A 62 19.01 2.56 22.80
CA SER A 62 18.21 1.62 23.61
C SER A 62 18.17 0.17 23.11
N GLY A 63 18.81 -0.14 21.98
CA GLY A 63 18.92 -1.51 21.46
C GLY A 63 17.63 -2.12 20.91
N HIS A 64 16.61 -1.32 20.57
CA HIS A 64 15.35 -1.80 19.99
C HIS A 64 15.59 -2.48 18.64
N PRO A 65 14.98 -3.66 18.38
CA PRO A 65 15.15 -4.35 17.11
C PRO A 65 14.45 -3.62 15.97
N GLU A 66 15.04 -3.67 14.79
CA GLU A 66 14.37 -3.28 13.55
C GLU A 66 13.13 -4.15 13.26
N VAL A 67 12.11 -3.50 12.69
CA VAL A 67 10.88 -4.10 12.17
C VAL A 67 10.59 -3.45 10.80
N LEU A 68 10.35 -4.25 9.76
CA LEU A 68 10.05 -3.78 8.40
C LEU A 68 11.06 -2.78 7.79
N SER A 69 12.33 -2.93 8.13
CA SER A 69 13.45 -2.05 7.78
C SER A 69 13.41 -0.68 8.44
N GLU A 70 12.64 -0.55 9.53
CA GLU A 70 12.50 0.68 10.30
C GLU A 70 12.76 0.44 11.80
N LEU A 71 13.18 1.48 12.51
CA LEU A 71 13.26 1.49 13.98
C LEU A 71 11.96 2.07 14.56
N PRO A 72 11.52 1.61 15.76
CA PRO A 72 10.35 2.18 16.41
C PRO A 72 10.48 3.68 16.62
N VAL A 73 9.43 4.47 16.35
CA VAL A 73 9.47 5.94 16.52
C VAL A 73 9.85 6.38 17.95
N ALA A 74 9.61 5.53 18.95
CA ALA A 74 10.01 5.76 20.34
C ALA A 74 11.52 5.97 20.53
N VAL A 75 12.38 5.46 19.63
CA VAL A 75 13.83 5.65 19.70
C VAL A 75 14.32 6.93 19.02
N LEU A 76 13.44 7.68 18.35
CA LEU A 76 13.86 8.83 17.53
C LEU A 76 14.54 9.92 18.35
N ALA A 77 13.94 10.31 19.48
CA ALA A 77 14.43 11.41 20.31
C ALA A 77 15.83 11.09 20.86
N GLU A 78 16.00 9.91 21.45
CA GLU A 78 17.28 9.49 22.01
C GLU A 78 18.38 9.32 20.94
N GLU A 79 18.05 8.87 19.73
CA GLU A 79 18.99 8.76 18.61
C GLU A 79 19.49 10.14 18.14
N ILE A 80 18.62 11.15 18.16
CA ILE A 80 18.97 12.53 17.80
C ILE A 80 19.79 13.19 18.92
N GLU A 81 19.38 12.98 20.17
CA GLU A 81 19.95 13.67 21.33
C GLU A 81 21.26 13.06 21.81
N THR A 82 21.57 11.81 21.44
CA THR A 82 22.80 11.11 21.85
C THR A 82 23.90 11.22 20.78
N PRO A 83 24.98 12.00 21.02
CA PRO A 83 26.13 12.07 20.10
C PRO A 83 26.87 10.74 20.04
N GLY A 84 27.32 10.32 18.86
CA GLY A 84 28.12 9.09 18.68
C GLY A 84 28.20 8.58 17.26
#